data_AF-A0A0N1CW68-F1
#
_entry.id   AF-A0A0N1CW68-F1
#
_cell.length_a   1.000
_cell.length_b   1.000
_cell.length_c   1.000
_cell.angle_alpha   90.00
_cell.angle_beta   90.00
_cell.angle_gamma   90.00
#
_symmetry.space_group_name_H-M   'P 1'
#
loop_
_entity.id
_entity.type
_entity.pdbx_description
1 polymer ?
#
loop_
_entity_poly.entity_id
_entity_poly.type
_entity_poly.pdbx_seq_one_letter_code
_entity_poly.pdbx_strand_id
1 'polypeptide(L)'
;MVIFLDANVLVDDPQLSNPIWARMQTAISARRLRVVVPRLAVEEAEGAYRRNRHSVASNILRQGGTVPEVREEVRALAEAIRASGDAYALAPQLEAGGVIIKPTPDVSHDVVSRRAIARLRPFNEHGNGYRDTLHWLSFLDELVEGPAHTYTFVTNDGAFFVGAKGEQKEEPHSALVAEVSQRLGLTGDEAPNFQLRRQINGLTVPGQYVGEPFSPGYGDDFALLVLQRELSLGGALGLPVSAFGWLSYDWMEPSSVTNAQLLRATAQRLDGSTDIEVEFEVRGDVTFDMTTIVPNDGNDFPDLRSSQERKGVRLTGRALVPTAGAQHLTLADAEARPEDLFHTVVSRILNRESDPIRHLRTSTARNALFHQILKDVRGGTAGDFFLRYIQANTGLLAEAMEDVDSETRLKALSDAGVLNLDELGWDSFTGRATE
;
A
#
# COMPACT_ATOMS: atom_id res chain seq x y z
N MET A 1 -3.99 4.12 2.84
CA MET A 1 -5.28 4.34 2.16
C MET A 1 -5.03 5.17 0.92
N VAL A 2 -5.77 4.90 -0.18
CA VAL A 2 -5.72 5.73 -1.39
C VAL A 2 -7.09 6.36 -1.62
N ILE A 3 -7.12 7.68 -1.85
CA ILE A 3 -8.31 8.41 -2.27
C ILE A 3 -8.12 8.84 -3.71
N PHE A 4 -9.04 8.45 -4.58
CA PHE A 4 -9.08 8.89 -5.97
C PHE A 4 -10.20 9.93 -6.11
N LEU A 5 -9.91 11.08 -6.72
CA LEU A 5 -10.90 12.16 -6.84
C LEU A 5 -11.30 12.40 -8.29
N ASP A 6 -12.60 12.56 -8.49
CA ASP A 6 -13.20 13.02 -9.74
C ASP A 6 -13.17 14.55 -9.88
N ALA A 7 -13.42 15.06 -11.09
CA ALA A 7 -13.51 16.49 -11.39
C ALA A 7 -14.56 17.20 -10.55
N ASN A 8 -15.72 16.57 -10.32
CA ASN A 8 -16.84 17.17 -9.59
C ASN A 8 -16.44 17.64 -8.19
N VAL A 9 -15.58 16.89 -7.51
CA VAL A 9 -15.08 17.25 -6.17
C VAL A 9 -14.28 18.56 -6.19
N LEU A 10 -13.52 18.77 -7.27
CA LEU A 10 -12.69 19.96 -7.47
C LEU A 10 -13.50 21.15 -7.99
N VAL A 11 -14.52 20.89 -8.81
CA VAL A 11 -15.43 21.91 -9.34
C VAL A 11 -16.27 22.53 -8.20
N ASP A 12 -16.66 21.73 -7.21
CA ASP A 12 -17.45 22.19 -6.07
C ASP A 12 -16.64 23.08 -5.10
N ASP A 13 -15.33 22.86 -4.98
CA ASP A 13 -14.42 23.65 -4.14
C ASP A 13 -13.08 23.94 -4.84
N PRO A 14 -13.08 24.81 -5.86
CA PRO A 14 -11.89 25.09 -6.68
C PRO A 14 -10.80 25.83 -5.88
N GLN A 15 -11.14 26.45 -4.75
CA GLN A 15 -10.16 27.12 -3.90
C GLN A 15 -9.58 26.19 -2.83
N LEU A 16 -9.98 24.92 -2.81
CA LEU A 16 -9.57 23.94 -1.80
C LEU A 16 -9.78 24.47 -0.36
N SER A 17 -10.87 25.23 -0.19
CA SER A 17 -11.17 25.98 1.03
C SER A 17 -11.84 25.14 2.11
N ASN A 18 -12.41 23.99 1.72
CA ASN A 18 -13.06 23.09 2.63
C ASN A 18 -12.05 22.53 3.66
N PRO A 19 -12.37 22.54 4.97
CA PRO A 19 -11.48 22.05 6.03
C PRO A 19 -10.93 20.64 5.80
N ILE A 20 -11.63 19.79 5.04
CA ILE A 20 -11.14 18.46 4.71
C ILE A 20 -9.83 18.45 3.93
N TRP A 21 -9.55 19.47 3.11
CA TRP A 21 -8.30 19.57 2.35
C TRP A 21 -7.09 19.73 3.27
N ALA A 22 -7.19 20.61 4.28
CA ALA A 22 -6.15 20.77 5.30
C ALA A 22 -5.90 19.45 6.05
N ARG A 23 -6.96 18.70 6.35
CA ARG A 23 -6.88 17.37 6.97
C ARG A 23 -6.19 16.36 6.07
N MET A 24 -6.56 16.31 4.78
CA MET A 24 -5.91 15.46 3.79
C MET A 24 -4.42 15.79 3.66
N GLN A 25 -4.04 17.07 3.59
CA GLN A 25 -2.63 17.49 3.51
C GLN A 25 -1.82 17.02 4.72
N THR A 26 -2.39 17.08 5.93
CA THR A 26 -1.74 16.55 7.14
C THR A 26 -1.56 15.04 7.03
N ALA A 27 -2.59 14.30 6.60
CA ALA A 27 -2.51 12.85 6.42
C ALA A 27 -1.54 12.42 5.30
N ILE A 28 -1.47 13.18 4.21
CA ILE A 28 -0.50 12.99 3.11
C ILE A 28 0.92 13.22 3.61
N SER A 29 1.17 14.32 4.32
CA SER A 29 2.48 14.66 4.88
C SER A 29 2.96 13.60 5.88
N ALA A 30 2.03 13.02 6.64
CA ALA A 30 2.29 11.91 7.55
C ALA A 30 2.40 10.53 6.86
N ARG A 31 2.33 10.48 5.51
CA ARG A 31 2.34 9.25 4.69
C ARG A 31 1.24 8.24 5.03
N ARG A 32 0.12 8.70 5.58
CA ARG A 32 -1.06 7.86 5.94
C ARG A 32 -2.09 7.79 4.82
N LEU A 33 -2.10 8.82 3.98
CA LEU A 33 -3.03 8.98 2.88
C LEU A 33 -2.24 9.26 1.59
N ARG A 34 -2.65 8.61 0.51
CA ARG A 34 -2.26 8.98 -0.85
C ARG A 34 -3.51 9.51 -1.56
N VAL A 35 -3.45 10.73 -2.06
CA VAL A 35 -4.55 11.31 -2.86
C VAL A 35 -4.11 11.37 -4.31
N VAL A 36 -4.94 10.84 -5.20
CA VAL A 36 -4.69 10.77 -6.64
C VAL A 36 -5.83 11.48 -7.37
N VAL A 37 -5.47 12.28 -8.36
CA VAL A 37 -6.40 13.03 -9.20
C VAL A 37 -6.00 12.83 -10.67
N PRO A 38 -6.91 12.44 -11.57
CA PRO A 38 -6.62 12.45 -13.01
C PRO A 38 -6.31 13.86 -13.50
N ARG A 39 -5.32 14.02 -14.37
CA ARG A 39 -5.03 15.30 -15.04
C ARG A 39 -6.28 15.91 -15.69
N LEU A 40 -7.08 15.07 -16.36
CA LEU A 40 -8.32 15.49 -17.00
C LEU A 40 -9.34 16.08 -15.99
N ALA A 41 -9.36 15.59 -14.75
CA ALA A 41 -10.22 16.15 -13.70
C ALA A 41 -9.76 17.54 -13.26
N VAL A 42 -8.44 17.77 -13.20
CA VAL A 42 -7.86 19.09 -12.91
C VAL A 42 -8.19 20.08 -14.02
N GLU A 43 -7.96 19.70 -15.28
CA GLU A 43 -8.26 20.54 -16.45
C GLU A 43 -9.76 20.88 -16.55
N GLU A 44 -10.63 19.92 -16.22
CA GLU A 44 -12.07 20.16 -16.16
C GLU A 44 -12.44 21.18 -15.09
N ALA A 45 -11.87 21.05 -13.89
CA ALA A 45 -12.13 21.96 -12.77
C ALA A 45 -11.64 23.38 -13.07
N GLU A 46 -10.45 23.53 -13.66
CA GLU A 46 -9.93 24.82 -14.13
C GLU A 46 -10.83 25.44 -15.20
N GLY A 47 -11.26 24.63 -16.19
CA GLY A 47 -12.19 25.07 -17.22
C GLY A 47 -13.55 25.50 -16.65
N ALA A 48 -14.07 24.77 -15.67
CA ALA A 48 -15.32 25.10 -14.98
C ALA A 48 -15.19 26.41 -14.18
N TYR A 49 -14.10 26.58 -13.44
CA TYR A 49 -13.80 27.82 -12.72
C TYR A 49 -13.74 29.02 -13.67
N ARG A 50 -12.99 28.92 -14.76
CA ARG A 50 -12.87 29.97 -15.77
C ARG A 50 -14.22 30.36 -16.36
N ARG A 51 -15.02 29.38 -16.79
CA ARG A 51 -16.38 29.62 -17.32
C ARG A 51 -17.28 30.31 -16.29
N ASN A 52 -17.21 29.90 -15.02
CA ASN A 52 -17.96 30.55 -13.95
C ASN A 52 -17.56 32.02 -13.78
N ARG A 53 -16.26 32.32 -13.72
CA ARG A 53 -15.76 33.71 -13.62
C ARG A 53 -16.19 34.57 -14.81
N HIS A 54 -16.10 34.03 -16.02
CA HIS A 54 -16.57 34.72 -17.23
C HIS A 54 -18.08 34.98 -17.22
N SER A 55 -18.88 34.04 -16.72
CA SER A 55 -20.32 34.20 -16.54
C SER A 55 -20.64 35.30 -15.52
N VAL A 56 -19.96 35.31 -14.37
CA VAL A 56 -20.11 36.35 -13.34
C VAL A 56 -19.75 37.73 -13.91
N ALA A 57 -18.62 37.86 -14.61
CA ALA A 57 -18.22 39.11 -15.24
C ALA A 57 -19.26 39.61 -16.26
N SER A 58 -19.82 38.70 -17.06
CA SER A 58 -20.86 39.03 -18.06
C SER A 58 -22.16 39.47 -17.39
N ASN A 59 -22.53 38.86 -16.25
CA ASN A 59 -23.67 39.29 -15.46
C ASN A 59 -23.49 40.68 -14.85
N ILE A 60 -22.30 40.98 -14.33
CA ILE A 60 -21.94 42.30 -13.79
C ILE A 60 -22.05 43.37 -14.88
N LEU A 61 -21.51 43.12 -16.07
CA LEU A 61 -21.62 44.04 -17.21
C LEU A 61 -23.07 44.26 -17.63
N ARG A 62 -23.89 43.20 -17.66
CA ARG A 62 -25.30 43.28 -18.02
C ARG A 62 -26.12 44.11 -17.03
N GLN A 63 -25.82 44.02 -15.73
CA GLN A 63 -26.58 44.70 -14.67
C GLN A 63 -26.09 46.13 -14.40
N GLY A 64 -24.76 46.35 -14.38
CA GLY A 64 -24.15 47.63 -14.00
C GLY A 64 -23.66 48.47 -15.18
N GLY A 65 -23.40 47.86 -16.34
CA GLY A 65 -22.75 48.55 -17.47
C GLY A 65 -23.62 49.63 -18.15
N THR A 66 -24.92 49.65 -17.87
CA THR A 66 -25.85 50.65 -18.40
C THR A 66 -25.83 51.96 -17.63
N VAL A 67 -25.40 51.97 -16.37
CA VAL A 67 -25.38 53.15 -15.49
C VAL A 67 -24.13 54.00 -15.81
N PRO A 68 -24.27 55.20 -16.41
CA PRO A 68 -23.12 55.99 -16.86
C PRO A 68 -22.12 56.34 -15.76
N GLU A 69 -22.60 56.59 -14.53
CA GLU A 69 -21.81 57.07 -13.39
C GLU A 69 -20.81 56.03 -12.86
N VAL A 70 -21.07 54.73 -13.09
CA VAL A 70 -20.23 53.62 -12.58
C VAL A 70 -19.75 52.68 -13.68
N ARG A 71 -19.95 53.05 -14.96
CA ARG A 71 -19.73 52.16 -16.11
C ARG A 71 -18.29 51.66 -16.20
N GLU A 72 -17.33 52.55 -15.99
CA GLU A 72 -15.91 52.21 -16.14
C GLU A 72 -15.43 51.36 -14.95
N GLU A 73 -15.90 51.62 -13.73
CA GLU A 73 -15.64 50.80 -12.55
C GLU A 73 -16.22 49.39 -12.71
N VAL A 74 -17.45 49.29 -13.22
CA VAL A 74 -18.11 48.00 -13.50
C VAL A 74 -17.34 47.23 -14.58
N ARG A 75 -16.88 47.91 -15.64
CA ARG A 75 -16.08 47.29 -16.71
C ARG A 75 -14.73 46.82 -16.16
N ALA A 76 -14.04 47.64 -15.37
CA ALA A 76 -12.77 47.28 -14.75
C ALA A 76 -12.92 46.07 -13.82
N LEU A 77 -13.97 46.04 -13.00
CA LEU A 77 -14.27 44.90 -12.12
C LEU A 77 -14.54 43.62 -12.93
N ALA A 78 -15.35 43.70 -13.99
CA ALA A 78 -15.65 42.55 -14.84
C ALA A 78 -14.39 42.01 -15.52
N GLU A 79 -13.51 42.89 -15.99
CA GLU A 79 -12.23 42.50 -16.59
C GLU A 79 -11.30 41.86 -15.56
N ALA A 80 -11.20 42.42 -14.35
CA ALA A 80 -10.43 41.81 -13.26
C ALA A 80 -10.95 40.41 -12.89
N ILE A 81 -12.27 40.20 -12.90
CA ILE A 81 -12.88 38.90 -12.64
C ILE A 81 -12.53 37.88 -13.72
N ARG A 82 -12.55 38.28 -15.00
CA ARG A 82 -12.15 37.43 -16.14
C ARG A 82 -10.68 37.08 -16.06
N ALA A 83 -9.81 38.07 -15.90
CA ALA A 83 -8.37 37.89 -15.74
C ALA A 83 -8.04 36.92 -14.59
N SER A 84 -8.76 37.04 -13.46
CA SER A 84 -8.66 36.10 -12.33
C SER A 84 -9.07 34.67 -12.69
N GLY A 85 -10.07 34.47 -13.55
CA GLY A 85 -10.45 33.14 -14.05
C GLY A 85 -9.46 32.57 -15.06
N ASP A 86 -8.86 33.41 -15.89
CA ASP A 86 -7.89 33.01 -16.91
C ASP A 86 -6.53 32.68 -16.31
N ALA A 87 -6.15 33.37 -15.23
CA ALA A 87 -4.90 33.13 -14.49
C ALA A 87 -4.99 32.00 -13.46
N TYR A 88 -6.18 31.42 -13.24
CA TYR A 88 -6.35 30.36 -12.26
C TYR A 88 -5.72 29.04 -12.72
N ALA A 89 -4.87 28.48 -11.85
CA ALA A 89 -4.22 27.18 -12.03
C ALA A 89 -4.37 26.36 -10.73
N LEU A 90 -5.00 25.20 -10.84
CA LEU A 90 -5.28 24.28 -9.75
C LEU A 90 -4.14 23.27 -9.56
N ALA A 91 -3.52 22.81 -10.65
CA ALA A 91 -2.46 21.80 -10.59
C ALA A 91 -1.34 22.13 -9.58
N PRO A 92 -0.73 23.34 -9.59
CA PRO A 92 0.32 23.67 -8.63
C PRO A 92 -0.14 23.66 -7.17
N GLN A 93 -1.41 23.98 -6.90
CA GLN A 93 -1.97 23.99 -5.55
C GLN A 93 -2.14 22.56 -5.01
N LEU A 94 -2.62 21.65 -5.86
CA LEU A 94 -2.74 20.23 -5.53
C LEU A 94 -1.37 19.59 -5.29
N GLU A 95 -0.41 19.82 -6.19
CA GLU A 95 0.96 19.30 -6.07
C GLU A 95 1.67 19.81 -4.82
N ALA A 96 1.51 21.10 -4.50
CA ALA A 96 2.04 21.68 -3.25
C ALA A 96 1.44 21.02 -2.00
N GLY A 97 0.19 20.52 -2.08
CA GLY A 97 -0.46 19.73 -1.05
C GLY A 97 -0.06 18.26 -1.01
N GLY A 98 0.86 17.82 -1.87
CA GLY A 98 1.29 16.42 -1.99
C GLY A 98 0.28 15.51 -2.71
N VAL A 99 -0.70 16.09 -3.41
CA VAL A 99 -1.64 15.33 -4.24
C VAL A 99 -0.95 14.91 -5.53
N ILE A 100 -1.17 13.65 -5.94
CA ILE A 100 -0.58 13.10 -7.15
C ILE A 100 -1.54 13.34 -8.32
N ILE A 101 -1.07 14.08 -9.33
CA ILE A 101 -1.80 14.27 -10.58
C ILE A 101 -1.39 13.15 -11.55
N LYS A 102 -2.26 12.15 -11.72
CA LYS A 102 -2.04 11.02 -12.63
C LYS A 102 -2.23 11.51 -14.09
N PRO A 103 -1.34 11.16 -15.03
CA PRO A 103 -1.55 11.51 -16.44
C PRO A 103 -2.85 10.92 -16.97
N THR A 104 -3.37 11.51 -18.04
CA THR A 104 -4.48 10.93 -18.82
C THR A 104 -4.10 9.53 -19.29
N PRO A 105 -4.99 8.54 -19.21
CA PRO A 105 -4.68 7.16 -19.56
C PRO A 105 -4.31 7.07 -21.04
N ASP A 106 -3.26 6.31 -21.33
CA ASP A 106 -2.80 6.06 -22.71
C ASP A 106 -3.67 4.97 -23.35
N VAL A 107 -4.87 5.37 -23.77
CA VAL A 107 -5.85 4.50 -24.40
C VAL A 107 -6.14 4.98 -25.82
N SER A 108 -6.12 4.06 -26.78
CA SER A 108 -6.46 4.39 -28.17
C SER A 108 -7.91 4.87 -28.29
N HIS A 109 -8.16 5.84 -29.18
CA HIS A 109 -9.52 6.30 -29.49
C HIS A 109 -10.44 5.17 -29.96
N ASP A 110 -9.89 4.14 -30.61
CA ASP A 110 -10.64 2.96 -31.03
C ASP A 110 -11.23 2.19 -29.86
N VAL A 111 -10.50 2.08 -28.74
CA VAL A 111 -11.00 1.41 -27.52
C VAL A 111 -12.16 2.20 -26.92
N VAL A 112 -12.01 3.52 -26.79
CA VAL A 112 -13.08 4.40 -26.27
C VAL A 112 -14.30 4.39 -27.21
N SER A 113 -14.07 4.39 -28.52
CA SER A 113 -15.14 4.33 -29.52
C SER A 113 -15.88 3.00 -29.50
N ARG A 114 -15.17 1.86 -29.38
CA ARG A 114 -15.81 0.55 -29.20
C ARG A 114 -16.65 0.48 -27.94
N ARG A 115 -16.17 1.06 -26.84
CA ARG A 115 -16.93 1.19 -25.59
C ARG A 115 -18.22 1.99 -25.79
N ALA A 116 -18.15 3.10 -26.53
CA ALA A 116 -19.30 3.92 -26.89
C ALA A 116 -20.32 3.18 -27.76
N ILE A 117 -19.87 2.49 -28.82
CA ILE A 117 -20.72 1.71 -29.73
C ILE A 117 -21.44 0.59 -28.97
N ALA A 118 -20.73 -0.08 -28.07
CA ALA A 118 -21.27 -1.14 -27.22
C ALA A 118 -22.12 -0.62 -26.04
N ARG A 119 -22.28 0.71 -25.90
CA ARG A 119 -23.03 1.35 -24.81
C ARG A 119 -22.55 0.91 -23.42
N LEU A 120 -21.27 0.60 -23.29
CA LEU A 120 -20.68 0.22 -22.02
C LEU A 120 -20.51 1.47 -21.16
N ARG A 121 -20.91 1.37 -19.88
CA ARG A 121 -20.73 2.44 -18.89
C ARG A 121 -19.30 2.98 -18.93
N PRO A 122 -19.04 4.27 -18.71
CA PRO A 122 -20.01 5.29 -18.32
C PRO A 122 -20.81 5.88 -19.49
N PHE A 123 -20.69 5.36 -20.72
CA PHE A 123 -21.53 5.83 -21.83
C PHE A 123 -23.03 5.62 -21.56
N ASN A 124 -23.83 6.60 -21.97
CA ASN A 124 -25.29 6.50 -21.96
C ASN A 124 -25.85 6.10 -23.33
N GLU A 125 -27.18 5.96 -23.42
CA GLU A 125 -27.89 5.58 -24.65
C GLU A 125 -27.67 6.56 -25.82
N HIS A 126 -27.32 7.82 -25.52
CA HIS A 126 -27.02 8.84 -26.52
C HIS A 126 -25.55 8.87 -26.94
N GLY A 127 -24.67 8.14 -26.24
CA GLY A 127 -23.25 8.06 -26.56
C GLY A 127 -22.44 9.17 -25.92
N ASN A 128 -23.02 9.88 -24.95
CA ASN A 128 -22.28 10.78 -24.08
C ASN A 128 -21.59 9.95 -23.00
N GLY A 129 -20.37 10.35 -22.62
CA GLY A 129 -19.57 9.63 -21.62
C GLY A 129 -18.10 9.45 -22.01
N TYR A 130 -17.64 10.08 -23.10
CA TYR A 130 -16.23 10.00 -23.53
C TYR A 130 -15.27 10.42 -22.42
N ARG A 131 -15.52 11.57 -21.79
CA ARG A 131 -14.71 12.10 -20.71
C ARG A 131 -14.79 11.23 -19.46
N ASP A 132 -16.00 10.87 -19.06
CA ASP A 132 -16.25 10.02 -17.88
C ASP A 132 -15.57 8.65 -18.08
N THR A 133 -15.48 8.17 -19.33
CA THR A 133 -14.73 6.95 -19.68
C THR A 133 -13.24 7.11 -19.40
N LEU A 134 -12.65 8.27 -19.67
CA LEU A 134 -11.25 8.51 -19.33
C LEU A 134 -11.04 8.56 -17.82
N HIS A 135 -11.95 9.13 -17.04
CA HIS A 135 -11.88 9.07 -15.57
C HIS A 135 -12.03 7.63 -15.06
N TRP A 136 -12.97 6.87 -15.61
CA TRP A 136 -13.18 5.46 -15.32
C TRP A 136 -11.90 4.65 -15.56
N LEU A 137 -11.30 4.79 -16.76
CA LEU A 137 -10.07 4.08 -17.11
C LEU A 137 -8.89 4.52 -16.23
N SER A 138 -8.78 5.82 -15.91
CA SER A 138 -7.75 6.33 -14.99
C SER A 138 -7.82 5.69 -13.61
N PHE A 139 -9.06 5.48 -13.10
CA PHE A 139 -9.28 4.82 -11.81
C PHE A 139 -8.92 3.33 -11.88
N LEU A 140 -9.30 2.64 -12.96
CA LEU A 140 -8.92 1.25 -13.18
C LEU A 140 -7.40 1.06 -13.26
N ASP A 141 -6.69 1.94 -13.96
CA ASP A 141 -5.23 1.89 -14.06
C ASP A 141 -4.59 2.15 -12.69
N GLU A 142 -5.15 3.05 -11.88
CA GLU A 142 -4.68 3.28 -10.51
C GLU A 142 -4.87 2.09 -9.58
N LEU A 143 -5.97 1.34 -9.73
CA LEU A 143 -6.21 0.13 -8.95
C LEU A 143 -5.19 -0.98 -9.27
N VAL A 144 -4.78 -1.11 -10.53
CA VAL A 144 -3.85 -2.14 -11.00
C VAL A 144 -2.39 -1.79 -10.66
N GLU A 145 -1.99 -0.54 -10.93
CA GLU A 145 -0.61 -0.09 -10.72
C GLU A 145 -0.30 0.22 -9.26
N GLY A 146 -1.32 0.55 -8.49
CA GLY A 146 -1.16 1.03 -7.14
C GLY A 146 -0.91 -0.09 -6.13
N PRO A 147 -0.34 0.25 -4.95
CA PRO A 147 -0.14 -0.71 -3.87
C PRO A 147 -1.45 -1.38 -3.42
N ALA A 148 -1.35 -2.60 -2.89
CA ALA A 148 -2.45 -3.32 -2.26
C ALA A 148 -2.99 -2.55 -1.03
N HIS A 149 -3.89 -1.62 -1.29
CA HIS A 149 -4.47 -0.69 -0.32
C HIS A 149 -5.99 -0.65 -0.50
N THR A 150 -6.69 -0.19 0.54
CA THR A 150 -8.10 0.19 0.39
C THR A 150 -8.17 1.47 -0.42
N TYR A 151 -8.93 1.42 -1.52
CA TYR A 151 -9.21 2.55 -2.39
C TYR A 151 -10.56 3.18 -2.03
N THR A 152 -10.64 4.49 -2.10
CA THR A 152 -11.91 5.20 -2.05
C THR A 152 -11.98 6.15 -3.24
N PHE A 153 -12.92 5.92 -4.13
CA PHE A 153 -13.16 6.80 -5.26
C PHE A 153 -14.31 7.74 -4.95
N VAL A 154 -14.02 9.04 -5.05
CA VAL A 154 -14.93 10.12 -4.72
C VAL A 154 -15.43 10.73 -6.02
N THR A 155 -16.68 10.45 -6.36
CA THR A 155 -17.35 10.97 -7.56
C THR A 155 -18.82 11.20 -7.27
N ASN A 156 -19.38 12.27 -7.81
CA ASN A 156 -20.83 12.50 -7.76
C ASN A 156 -21.53 12.07 -9.07
N ASP A 157 -20.79 11.47 -10.02
CA ASP A 157 -21.37 11.02 -11.28
C ASP A 157 -22.18 9.73 -11.07
N GLY A 158 -23.46 9.81 -11.41
CA GLY A 158 -24.40 8.69 -11.32
C GLY A 158 -24.04 7.50 -12.20
N ALA A 159 -23.18 7.66 -13.21
CA ALA A 159 -22.71 6.54 -14.05
C ALA A 159 -21.92 5.49 -13.26
N PHE A 160 -21.39 5.84 -12.08
CA PHE A 160 -20.57 4.96 -11.24
C PHE A 160 -21.36 4.23 -10.14
N PHE A 161 -22.61 4.61 -9.87
CA PHE A 161 -23.42 4.06 -8.77
C PHE A 161 -24.53 3.13 -9.25
N VAL A 162 -24.99 2.24 -8.35
CA VAL A 162 -26.24 1.48 -8.52
C VAL A 162 -27.45 2.40 -8.33
N GLY A 163 -28.44 2.29 -9.22
CA GLY A 163 -29.76 2.90 -9.05
C GLY A 163 -30.11 4.00 -10.06
N ALA A 164 -31.42 4.19 -10.28
CA ALA A 164 -31.95 5.31 -11.03
C ALA A 164 -31.84 6.62 -10.21
N LYS A 165 -31.94 7.78 -10.88
CA LYS A 165 -31.97 9.10 -10.23
C LYS A 165 -32.91 9.10 -9.01
N GLY A 166 -32.37 9.14 -7.79
CA GLY A 166 -33.14 9.34 -6.55
C GLY A 166 -32.90 8.31 -5.46
N GLU A 167 -32.38 7.11 -5.76
CA GLU A 167 -31.99 6.15 -4.73
C GLU A 167 -30.55 6.41 -4.28
N GLN A 168 -30.38 6.87 -3.04
CA GLN A 168 -29.08 7.19 -2.43
C GLN A 168 -28.34 5.92 -1.99
N LYS A 169 -28.08 4.99 -2.91
CA LYS A 169 -27.16 3.90 -2.63
C LYS A 169 -25.76 4.32 -3.05
N GLU A 170 -24.81 4.28 -2.12
CA GLU A 170 -23.37 4.46 -2.39
C GLU A 170 -22.71 3.15 -2.87
N GLU A 171 -23.51 2.23 -3.40
CA GLU A 171 -23.04 0.96 -3.95
C GLU A 171 -22.45 1.17 -5.36
N PRO A 172 -21.28 0.59 -5.66
CA PRO A 172 -20.68 0.67 -6.99
C PRO A 172 -21.49 -0.08 -8.02
N HIS A 173 -21.66 0.54 -9.19
CA HIS A 173 -22.35 -0.09 -10.32
C HIS A 173 -21.71 -1.43 -10.66
N SER A 174 -22.52 -2.46 -10.93
CA SER A 174 -22.04 -3.83 -11.19
C SER A 174 -21.01 -3.92 -12.33
N ALA A 175 -21.19 -3.13 -13.39
CA ALA A 175 -20.21 -3.01 -14.47
C ALA A 175 -18.81 -2.52 -14.00
N LEU A 176 -18.75 -1.61 -13.02
CA LEU A 176 -17.48 -1.15 -12.44
C LEU A 176 -16.84 -2.29 -11.66
N VAL A 177 -17.60 -2.93 -10.77
CA VAL A 177 -17.13 -4.07 -9.97
C VAL A 177 -16.59 -5.18 -10.87
N ALA A 178 -17.32 -5.53 -11.94
CA ALA A 178 -16.91 -6.56 -12.89
C ALA A 178 -15.60 -6.22 -13.60
N GLU A 179 -15.43 -4.97 -14.07
CA GLU A 179 -14.17 -4.55 -14.72
C GLU A 179 -12.99 -4.50 -13.74
N VAL A 180 -13.23 -4.09 -12.49
CA VAL A 180 -12.21 -4.11 -11.44
C VAL A 180 -11.79 -5.55 -11.14
N SER A 181 -12.74 -6.46 -10.90
CA SER A 181 -12.45 -7.87 -10.65
C SER A 181 -11.69 -8.51 -11.81
N GLN A 182 -12.10 -8.23 -13.05
CA GLN A 182 -11.41 -8.72 -14.24
C GLN A 182 -9.96 -8.22 -14.31
N ARG A 183 -9.72 -6.93 -14.08
CA ARG A 183 -8.37 -6.35 -14.16
C ARG A 183 -7.45 -6.78 -13.03
N LEU A 184 -8.00 -7.02 -11.84
CA LEU A 184 -7.25 -7.49 -10.69
C LEU A 184 -7.07 -9.02 -10.68
N GLY A 185 -7.62 -9.75 -11.66
CA GLY A 185 -7.54 -11.21 -11.70
C GLY A 185 -8.24 -11.90 -10.53
N LEU A 186 -9.24 -11.25 -9.92
CA LEU A 186 -9.98 -11.81 -8.78
C LEU A 186 -10.86 -12.96 -9.27
N THR A 187 -10.84 -14.08 -8.54
CA THR A 187 -11.62 -15.28 -8.90
C THR A 187 -12.65 -15.60 -7.82
N GLY A 188 -13.84 -16.05 -8.23
CA GLY A 188 -14.90 -16.44 -7.30
C GLY A 188 -15.56 -15.26 -6.58
N ASP A 189 -15.74 -15.40 -5.27
CA ASP A 189 -16.46 -14.45 -4.40
C ASP A 189 -15.58 -13.33 -3.82
N GLU A 190 -14.34 -13.18 -4.32
CA GLU A 190 -13.43 -12.11 -3.89
C GLU A 190 -13.96 -10.74 -4.30
N ALA A 191 -14.44 -9.98 -3.31
CA ALA A 191 -14.89 -8.61 -3.53
C ALA A 191 -13.68 -7.67 -3.66
N PRO A 192 -13.66 -6.78 -4.67
CA PRO A 192 -12.57 -5.82 -4.82
C PRO A 192 -12.56 -4.83 -3.65
N ASN A 193 -11.37 -4.53 -3.12
CA ASN A 193 -11.18 -3.67 -1.94
C ASN A 193 -11.22 -2.17 -2.30
N PHE A 194 -12.38 -1.70 -2.78
CA PHE A 194 -12.63 -0.28 -2.98
C PHE A 194 -14.01 0.16 -2.49
N GLN A 195 -14.14 1.46 -2.21
CA GLN A 195 -15.39 2.12 -1.82
C GLN A 195 -15.68 3.28 -2.77
N LEU A 196 -16.96 3.60 -2.97
CA LEU A 196 -17.39 4.84 -3.61
C LEU A 196 -17.96 5.80 -2.58
N ARG A 197 -17.72 7.09 -2.77
CA ARG A 197 -18.32 8.18 -1.99
C ARG A 197 -18.77 9.29 -2.91
N ARG A 198 -19.95 9.86 -2.66
CA ARG A 198 -20.45 11.00 -3.45
C ARG A 198 -19.78 12.32 -3.10
N GLN A 199 -19.45 12.48 -1.83
CA GLN A 199 -18.97 13.74 -1.28
C GLN A 199 -17.65 13.52 -0.56
N ILE A 200 -16.74 14.46 -0.74
CA ILE A 200 -15.45 14.46 -0.05
C ILE A 200 -15.66 14.54 1.48
N ASN A 201 -16.66 15.30 1.95
CA ASN A 201 -16.95 15.48 3.37
C ASN A 201 -17.35 14.19 4.11
N GLY A 202 -17.80 13.15 3.40
CA GLY A 202 -18.10 11.85 3.98
C GLY A 202 -16.86 10.97 4.21
N LEU A 203 -15.67 11.46 3.86
CA LEU A 203 -14.43 10.67 3.97
C LEU A 203 -13.86 10.73 5.38
N THR A 204 -13.63 9.56 5.95
CA THR A 204 -12.75 9.40 7.10
C THR A 204 -11.30 9.49 6.64
N VAL A 205 -10.66 10.63 6.91
CA VAL A 205 -9.25 10.83 6.61
C VAL A 205 -8.41 10.22 7.75
N PRO A 206 -7.47 9.30 7.47
CA PRO A 206 -6.64 8.69 8.50
C PRO A 206 -5.86 9.73 9.30
N GLY A 207 -5.83 9.59 10.63
CA GLY A 207 -5.09 10.51 11.50
C GLY A 207 -5.82 11.80 11.84
N GLN A 208 -7.15 11.87 11.68
CA GLN A 208 -7.95 12.84 12.42
C GLN A 208 -7.94 12.43 13.89
N TYR A 209 -7.66 13.36 14.81
CA TYR A 209 -7.69 13.05 16.24
C TYR A 209 -8.72 13.86 16.98
N VAL A 210 -9.35 13.23 17.96
CA VAL A 210 -10.31 13.85 18.88
C VAL A 210 -9.63 14.04 20.22
N GLY A 211 -9.61 15.28 20.68
CA GLY A 211 -9.05 15.68 21.97
C GLY A 211 -7.55 15.95 21.92
N GLU A 212 -7.03 16.41 23.05
CA GLU A 212 -5.60 16.60 23.25
C GLU A 212 -4.88 15.24 23.30
N PRO A 213 -3.64 15.14 22.78
CA PRO A 213 -2.77 14.02 23.07
C PRO A 213 -2.70 13.74 24.58
N PHE A 214 -2.81 12.47 24.94
CA PHE A 214 -2.66 12.01 26.31
C PHE A 214 -1.52 11.02 26.43
N SER A 215 -0.92 10.93 27.62
CA SER A 215 0.02 9.85 27.91
C SER A 215 -0.80 8.61 28.24
N PRO A 216 -0.78 7.56 27.42
CA PRO A 216 -1.42 6.32 27.81
C PRO A 216 -0.64 5.73 29.00
N GLY A 217 -1.34 5.09 29.94
CA GLY A 217 -0.74 4.44 31.10
C GLY A 217 -0.03 3.13 30.76
N TYR A 218 0.62 3.03 29.60
CA TYR A 218 1.37 1.85 29.19
C TYR A 218 2.66 1.75 30.00
N GLY A 219 2.94 0.56 30.55
CA GLY A 219 4.18 0.25 31.26
C GLY A 219 5.25 -0.37 30.34
N ASP A 220 6.33 -0.85 30.95
CA ASP A 220 7.47 -1.47 30.25
C ASP A 220 7.08 -2.75 29.47
N ASP A 221 5.96 -3.40 29.85
CA ASP A 221 5.37 -4.53 29.13
C ASP A 221 5.02 -4.17 27.67
N PHE A 222 4.51 -2.95 27.43
CA PHE A 222 4.23 -2.46 26.08
C PHE A 222 5.52 -2.27 25.28
N ALA A 223 6.58 -1.77 25.92
CA ALA A 223 7.89 -1.60 25.27
C ALA A 223 8.49 -2.94 24.87
N LEU A 224 8.38 -3.95 25.72
CA LEU A 224 8.85 -5.29 25.40
C LEU A 224 8.08 -5.89 24.22
N LEU A 225 6.75 -5.77 24.21
CA LEU A 225 5.88 -6.26 23.14
C LEU A 225 6.21 -5.59 21.79
N VAL A 226 6.40 -4.27 21.78
CA VAL A 226 6.81 -3.51 20.60
C VAL A 226 8.18 -3.98 20.10
N LEU A 227 9.18 -4.07 20.98
CA LEU A 227 10.53 -4.50 20.61
C LEU A 227 10.51 -5.93 20.06
N GLN A 228 9.83 -6.85 20.73
CA GLN A 228 9.68 -8.22 20.26
C GLN A 228 9.04 -8.26 18.88
N ARG A 229 7.89 -7.60 18.68
CA ARG A 229 7.16 -7.57 17.41
C ARG A 229 8.02 -7.04 16.26
N GLU A 230 8.68 -5.89 16.45
CA GLU A 230 9.46 -5.26 15.38
C GLU A 230 10.73 -6.07 15.05
N LEU A 231 11.29 -6.80 16.02
CA LEU A 231 12.49 -7.62 15.85
C LEU A 231 12.20 -9.03 15.32
N SER A 232 11.10 -9.68 15.74
CA SER A 232 10.81 -11.09 15.39
C SER A 232 10.02 -11.25 14.10
N LEU A 233 9.20 -10.29 13.69
CA LEU A 233 8.38 -10.38 12.47
C LEU A 233 9.01 -9.74 11.24
N GLY A 234 10.30 -9.37 11.31
CA GLY A 234 10.90 -8.52 10.28
C GLY A 234 10.09 -7.24 10.10
N GLY A 235 9.70 -6.60 11.22
CA GLY A 235 8.76 -5.50 11.29
C GLY A 235 9.08 -4.36 10.31
N ALA A 236 8.10 -3.47 10.10
CA ALA A 236 8.12 -2.44 9.04
C ALA A 236 9.37 -1.55 9.01
N LEU A 237 10.16 -1.55 10.09
CA LEU A 237 11.42 -0.83 10.22
C LEU A 237 12.59 -1.44 9.44
N GLY A 238 12.55 -2.72 9.04
CA GLY A 238 13.52 -3.35 8.14
C GLY A 238 14.95 -2.89 8.36
N LEU A 239 15.40 -2.88 9.63
CA LEU A 239 16.63 -2.19 10.01
C LEU A 239 17.80 -2.85 9.26
N PRO A 240 18.43 -2.15 8.31
CA PRO A 240 19.54 -2.74 7.58
C PRO A 240 20.66 -3.03 8.58
N VAL A 241 21.36 -4.17 8.43
CA VAL A 241 22.49 -4.57 9.29
C VAL A 241 23.52 -3.44 9.45
N SER A 242 23.66 -2.59 8.43
CA SER A 242 24.50 -1.39 8.44
C SER A 242 24.10 -0.33 9.47
N ALA A 243 22.83 -0.25 9.88
CA ALA A 243 22.34 0.68 10.89
C ALA A 243 22.99 0.44 12.27
N PHE A 244 23.51 -0.76 12.52
CA PHE A 244 24.18 -1.13 13.76
C PHE A 244 25.71 -0.94 13.72
N GLY A 245 26.24 -0.48 12.58
CA GLY A 245 27.68 -0.30 12.34
C GLY A 245 28.42 -1.62 12.11
N TRP A 246 27.70 -2.69 11.82
CA TRP A 246 28.26 -4.02 11.62
C TRP A 246 28.45 -4.28 10.13
N LEU A 247 29.70 -4.37 9.68
CA LEU A 247 30.07 -4.49 8.26
C LEU A 247 30.48 -5.90 7.83
N SER A 248 30.44 -6.90 8.73
CA SER A 248 31.18 -8.16 8.53
C SER A 248 30.43 -9.44 8.91
N TYR A 249 29.11 -9.45 8.90
CA TYR A 249 28.32 -10.65 9.24
C TYR A 249 27.44 -11.08 8.09
N ASP A 250 27.48 -12.38 7.79
CA ASP A 250 26.72 -12.99 6.70
C ASP A 250 25.25 -13.22 7.11
N TRP A 251 25.03 -13.52 8.39
CA TRP A 251 23.70 -13.70 8.95
C TRP A 251 23.59 -13.20 10.40
N MET A 252 22.41 -12.69 10.74
CA MET A 252 22.12 -12.06 12.02
C MET A 252 20.65 -12.21 12.35
N GLU A 253 20.35 -12.66 13.57
CA GLU A 253 18.99 -12.80 14.07
C GLU A 253 18.89 -12.29 15.51
N PRO A 254 17.92 -11.45 15.86
CA PRO A 254 17.71 -11.05 17.24
C PRO A 254 17.23 -12.26 18.07
N SER A 255 17.98 -12.62 19.11
CA SER A 255 17.69 -13.80 19.94
C SER A 255 17.01 -13.46 21.27
N SER A 256 17.27 -12.28 21.83
CA SER A 256 16.59 -11.83 23.05
C SER A 256 16.54 -10.32 23.19
N VAL A 257 15.55 -9.83 23.95
CA VAL A 257 15.42 -8.42 24.33
C VAL A 257 15.43 -8.34 25.85
N THR A 258 16.25 -7.44 26.40
CA THR A 258 16.34 -7.18 27.84
C THR A 258 16.30 -5.67 28.09
N ASN A 259 16.01 -5.24 29.33
CA ASN A 259 15.95 -3.83 29.71
C ASN A 259 15.06 -2.96 28.80
N ALA A 260 13.94 -3.53 28.31
CA ALA A 260 12.96 -2.79 27.54
C ALA A 260 12.33 -1.70 28.43
N GLN A 261 12.32 -0.47 27.94
CA GLN A 261 11.80 0.70 28.63
C GLN A 261 10.99 1.54 27.64
N LEU A 262 9.78 1.92 28.05
CA LEU A 262 8.99 2.91 27.32
C LEU A 262 9.46 4.30 27.71
N LEU A 263 10.22 4.97 26.84
CA LEU A 263 10.74 6.31 27.11
C LEU A 263 9.65 7.37 26.96
N ARG A 264 8.80 7.21 25.94
CA ARG A 264 7.70 8.12 25.66
C ARG A 264 6.57 7.34 24.99
N ALA A 265 5.35 7.63 25.39
CA ALA A 265 4.17 7.29 24.60
C ALA A 265 3.22 8.48 24.59
N THR A 266 2.67 8.78 23.43
CA THR A 266 1.65 9.80 23.24
C THR A 266 0.54 9.16 22.43
N ALA A 267 -0.63 9.05 23.03
CA ALA A 267 -1.82 8.50 22.40
C ALA A 267 -2.74 9.64 21.98
N GLN A 268 -3.37 9.45 20.83
CA GLN A 268 -4.42 10.33 20.34
C GLN A 268 -5.54 9.47 19.78
N ARG A 269 -6.79 9.80 20.14
CA ARG A 269 -7.95 9.05 19.68
C ARG A 269 -8.26 9.43 18.24
N LEU A 270 -8.46 8.46 17.36
CA LEU A 270 -8.83 8.75 15.99
C LEU A 270 -10.31 9.20 15.89
N ASP A 271 -10.58 10.27 15.13
CA ASP A 271 -11.94 10.76 14.90
C ASP A 271 -12.77 9.72 14.13
N GLY A 272 -14.00 9.52 14.60
CA GLY A 272 -14.90 8.50 14.08
C GLY A 272 -14.44 7.05 14.29
N SER A 273 -13.35 6.79 15.02
CA SER A 273 -12.85 5.45 15.31
C SER A 273 -12.84 5.12 16.80
N THR A 274 -12.95 3.83 17.10
CA THR A 274 -12.65 3.29 18.43
C THR A 274 -11.16 3.02 18.61
N ASP A 275 -10.30 3.39 17.67
CA ASP A 275 -8.85 3.16 17.79
C ASP A 275 -8.15 4.41 18.32
N ILE A 276 -7.09 4.20 19.09
CA ILE A 276 -6.13 5.23 19.46
C ILE A 276 -4.83 4.99 18.70
N GLU A 277 -4.27 6.03 18.10
CA GLU A 277 -2.92 5.96 17.58
C GLU A 277 -1.96 6.30 18.71
N VAL A 278 -1.01 5.41 18.96
CA VAL A 278 0.03 5.56 19.96
C VAL A 278 1.35 5.80 19.24
N GLU A 279 1.89 7.00 19.36
CA GLU A 279 3.26 7.29 19.00
C GLU A 279 4.15 6.97 20.20
N PHE A 280 5.19 6.17 20.00
CA PHE A 280 6.03 5.70 21.09
C PHE A 280 7.52 5.80 20.76
N GLU A 281 8.31 5.91 21.81
CA GLU A 281 9.76 5.76 21.82
C GLU A 281 10.12 4.70 22.86
N VAL A 282 10.72 3.61 22.40
CA VAL A 282 11.16 2.50 23.25
C VAL A 282 12.66 2.36 23.18
N ARG A 283 13.26 1.96 24.29
CA ARG A 283 14.67 1.57 24.38
C ARG A 283 14.75 0.16 24.88
N GLY A 284 15.71 -0.62 24.40
CA GLY A 284 16.02 -1.93 24.96
C GLY A 284 17.42 -2.34 24.59
N ASP A 285 17.92 -3.39 25.22
CA ASP A 285 19.13 -4.07 24.79
C ASP A 285 18.75 -5.36 24.07
N VAL A 286 19.14 -5.47 22.81
CA VAL A 286 18.88 -6.63 21.96
C VAL A 286 20.16 -7.44 21.85
N THR A 287 20.06 -8.73 22.11
CA THR A 287 21.11 -9.70 21.80
C THR A 287 20.84 -10.25 20.42
N PHE A 288 21.87 -10.25 19.58
CA PHE A 288 21.83 -10.81 18.24
C PHE A 288 22.71 -12.04 18.20
N ASP A 289 22.16 -13.13 17.69
CA ASP A 289 22.91 -14.31 17.30
C ASP A 289 23.43 -14.06 15.88
N MET A 290 24.75 -14.15 15.73
CA MET A 290 25.44 -13.71 14.52
C MET A 290 26.29 -14.86 14.02
N THR A 291 26.21 -15.12 12.72
CA THR A 291 27.00 -16.17 12.06
C THR A 291 27.87 -15.55 10.98
N THR A 292 29.18 -15.75 11.10
CA THR A 292 30.16 -15.36 10.08
C THR A 292 30.72 -16.60 9.41
N ILE A 293 30.78 -16.55 8.07
CA ILE A 293 31.45 -17.52 7.23
C ILE A 293 32.92 -17.11 7.18
N VAL A 294 33.78 -17.90 7.83
CA VAL A 294 35.23 -17.66 7.83
C VAL A 294 35.87 -18.58 6.79
N PRO A 295 36.58 -18.05 5.78
CA PRO A 295 37.37 -18.87 4.88
C PRO A 295 38.37 -19.72 5.68
N ASN A 296 38.38 -21.03 5.44
CA ASN A 296 39.29 -21.94 6.10
C ASN A 296 40.44 -22.27 5.14
N ASP A 297 41.63 -21.72 5.41
CA ASP A 297 42.85 -21.91 4.61
C ASP A 297 43.39 -23.35 4.78
N GLY A 298 42.70 -24.32 4.18
CA GLY A 298 43.06 -25.74 4.26
C GLY A 298 41.90 -26.72 4.09
N ASN A 299 40.67 -26.23 4.01
CA ASN A 299 39.47 -27.05 3.75
C ASN A 299 38.66 -26.45 2.59
N ASP A 300 38.04 -27.31 1.78
CA ASP A 300 37.17 -26.89 0.68
C ASP A 300 35.86 -26.22 1.16
N PHE A 301 35.58 -26.28 2.47
CA PHE A 301 34.39 -25.70 3.08
C PHE A 301 34.78 -24.62 4.09
N PRO A 302 34.10 -23.45 4.07
CA PRO A 302 34.32 -22.42 5.06
C PRO A 302 33.79 -22.84 6.44
N ASP A 303 34.41 -22.34 7.50
CA ASP A 303 33.96 -22.55 8.86
C ASP A 303 32.84 -21.56 9.20
N LEU A 304 31.82 -22.02 9.93
CA LEU A 304 30.81 -21.13 10.53
C LEU A 304 31.24 -20.78 11.95
N ARG A 305 31.35 -19.47 12.23
CA ARG A 305 31.56 -18.97 13.59
C ARG A 305 30.30 -18.28 14.07
N SER A 306 29.73 -18.80 15.14
CA SER A 306 28.62 -18.17 15.84
C SER A 306 29.15 -17.30 16.98
N SER A 307 28.62 -16.09 17.09
CA SER A 307 28.88 -15.17 18.18
C SER A 307 27.58 -14.50 18.61
N GLN A 308 27.55 -13.97 19.83
CA GLN A 308 26.45 -13.14 20.31
C GLN A 308 26.94 -11.72 20.54
N GLU A 309 26.22 -10.73 20.02
CA GLU A 309 26.50 -9.32 20.31
C GLU A 309 25.26 -8.64 20.90
N ARG A 310 25.46 -7.86 21.96
CA ARG A 310 24.40 -7.11 22.62
C ARG A 310 24.48 -5.64 22.23
N LYS A 311 23.38 -5.08 21.72
CA LYS A 311 23.29 -3.68 21.30
C LYS A 311 22.11 -2.98 21.99
N GLY A 312 22.37 -1.80 22.54
CA GLY A 312 21.30 -0.89 22.92
C GLY A 312 20.62 -0.34 21.67
N VAL A 313 19.32 -0.54 21.56
CA VAL A 313 18.50 -0.03 20.46
C VAL A 313 17.49 0.99 21.00
N ARG A 314 17.22 2.00 20.18
CA ARG A 314 16.15 2.96 20.40
C ARG A 314 15.26 2.94 19.16
N LEU A 315 14.00 2.66 19.35
CA LEU A 315 13.01 2.61 18.28
C LEU A 315 11.95 3.66 18.53
N THR A 316 11.63 4.42 17.49
CA THR A 316 10.42 5.25 17.46
C THR A 316 9.44 4.60 16.50
N GLY A 317 8.17 4.61 16.88
CA GLY A 317 7.14 3.94 16.09
C GLY A 317 5.75 4.47 16.37
N ARG A 318 4.80 3.96 15.60
CA ARG A 318 3.38 4.24 15.76
C ARG A 318 2.60 2.93 15.71
N ALA A 319 1.65 2.78 16.61
CA ALA A 319 0.72 1.65 16.65
C ALA A 319 -0.72 2.15 16.69
N LEU A 320 -1.62 1.42 16.04
CA LEU A 320 -3.06 1.58 16.23
C LEU A 320 -3.50 0.57 17.28
N VAL A 321 -4.12 1.06 18.35
CA VAL A 321 -4.59 0.24 19.46
C VAL A 321 -6.11 0.41 19.59
N PRO A 322 -6.91 -0.66 19.53
CA PRO A 322 -8.34 -0.58 19.78
C PRO A 322 -8.63 -0.11 21.21
N THR A 323 -9.53 0.85 21.39
CA THR A 323 -9.91 1.41 22.71
C THR A 323 -10.51 0.34 23.63
N ALA A 324 -11.15 -0.69 23.06
CA ALA A 324 -11.67 -1.83 23.82
C ALA A 324 -10.56 -2.65 24.53
N GLY A 325 -9.30 -2.56 24.06
CA GLY A 325 -8.13 -3.17 24.69
C GLY A 325 -7.24 -2.18 25.46
N ALA A 326 -7.48 -0.87 25.36
CA ALA A 326 -6.59 0.14 25.91
C ALA A 326 -6.55 0.18 27.46
N GLN A 327 -7.54 -0.42 28.14
CA GLN A 327 -7.54 -0.51 29.60
C GLN A 327 -6.70 -1.68 30.14
N HIS A 328 -6.34 -2.67 29.32
CA HIS A 328 -5.65 -3.90 29.73
C HIS A 328 -4.79 -4.46 28.60
N LEU A 329 -3.73 -3.76 28.18
CA LEU A 329 -2.65 -4.42 27.42
C LEU A 329 -1.63 -4.93 28.44
N THR A 330 -1.86 -6.12 28.96
CA THR A 330 -0.83 -6.89 29.69
C THR A 330 -0.24 -7.93 28.76
N LEU A 331 1.00 -8.35 29.00
CA LEU A 331 1.67 -9.39 28.19
C LEU A 331 0.84 -10.69 28.10
N ALA A 332 0.06 -11.00 29.15
CA ALA A 332 -0.83 -12.15 29.22
C ALA A 332 -2.01 -12.09 28.23
N ASP A 333 -2.47 -10.90 27.84
CA ASP A 333 -3.58 -10.73 26.89
C ASP A 333 -3.12 -10.94 25.43
N ALA A 334 -1.83 -10.70 25.14
CA ALA A 334 -1.23 -10.95 23.82
C ALA A 334 -0.96 -12.45 23.57
N GLU A 335 -0.68 -13.22 24.63
CA GLU A 335 -0.59 -14.68 24.55
C GLU A 335 -1.97 -15.35 24.37
N ALA A 336 -3.05 -14.72 24.86
CA ALA A 336 -4.39 -15.31 24.93
C ALA A 336 -5.27 -15.10 23.68
N ARG A 337 -4.89 -14.22 22.73
CA ARG A 337 -5.62 -14.03 21.47
C ARG A 337 -4.71 -13.95 20.24
N PRO A 338 -3.96 -15.01 19.89
CA PRO A 338 -3.17 -15.04 18.65
C PRO A 338 -4.04 -14.87 17.39
N GLU A 339 -5.32 -15.25 17.48
CA GLU A 339 -6.22 -15.53 16.35
C GLU A 339 -6.84 -14.26 15.75
N ASP A 340 -7.08 -13.25 16.60
CA ASP A 340 -7.60 -11.93 16.20
C ASP A 340 -6.52 -11.04 15.54
N LEU A 341 -5.24 -11.29 15.85
CA LEU A 341 -4.08 -10.65 15.22
C LEU A 341 -3.63 -11.38 13.93
N PHE A 342 -3.91 -12.69 13.82
CA PHE A 342 -3.50 -13.55 12.71
C PHE A 342 -4.18 -13.20 11.39
N HIS A 343 -5.48 -12.86 11.41
CA HIS A 343 -6.26 -12.64 10.18
C HIS A 343 -5.89 -11.37 9.40
N THR A 344 -5.23 -10.39 10.02
CA THR A 344 -4.75 -9.18 9.33
C THR A 344 -3.38 -9.38 8.66
N VAL A 345 -2.66 -10.45 9.01
CA VAL A 345 -1.24 -10.62 8.70
C VAL A 345 -1.00 -11.63 7.58
N VAL A 346 -1.82 -12.67 7.45
CA VAL A 346 -1.62 -13.70 6.40
C VAL A 346 -1.79 -13.15 4.98
N SER A 347 -2.59 -12.10 4.76
CA SER A 347 -2.75 -11.50 3.43
C SER A 347 -1.57 -10.62 2.98
N ARG A 348 -0.62 -10.29 3.86
CA ARG A 348 0.55 -9.44 3.55
C ARG A 348 1.86 -10.19 3.41
N ILE A 349 1.95 -11.41 3.92
CA ILE A 349 3.18 -12.24 3.88
C ILE A 349 3.33 -12.93 2.51
N LEU A 350 2.24 -13.20 1.78
CA LEU A 350 2.30 -13.94 0.51
C LEU A 350 2.78 -13.13 -0.71
N ASN A 351 3.09 -11.83 -0.57
CA ASN A 351 3.35 -10.95 -1.73
C ASN A 351 4.60 -10.06 -1.62
N ARG A 352 5.67 -10.49 -0.93
CA ARG A 352 6.94 -9.75 -0.96
C ARG A 352 8.10 -10.57 -1.52
N GLU A 353 8.59 -10.09 -2.65
CA GLU A 353 9.90 -10.36 -3.23
C GLU A 353 11.00 -9.89 -2.27
N SER A 354 11.46 -10.78 -1.40
CA SER A 354 12.79 -10.67 -0.81
C SER A 354 13.33 -12.06 -0.64
N ASP A 355 13.82 -12.61 -1.75
CA ASP A 355 14.49 -13.90 -1.81
C ASP A 355 15.94 -13.75 -1.27
N PRO A 356 16.26 -14.30 -0.09
CA PRO A 356 17.60 -14.23 0.48
C PRO A 356 18.66 -14.96 -0.37
N ILE A 357 18.25 -15.84 -1.30
CA ILE A 357 19.16 -16.63 -2.15
C ILE A 357 19.83 -15.77 -3.25
N ARG A 358 19.30 -14.57 -3.54
CA ARG A 358 19.82 -13.67 -4.57
C ARG A 358 21.13 -12.95 -4.18
N HIS A 359 21.48 -12.90 -2.89
CA HIS A 359 22.68 -12.21 -2.40
C HIS A 359 23.94 -13.08 -2.32
N LEU A 360 23.84 -14.38 -2.60
CA LEU A 360 24.99 -15.27 -2.69
C LEU A 360 25.71 -15.03 -4.03
N ARG A 361 26.77 -14.21 -3.99
CA ARG A 361 27.48 -13.69 -5.17
C ARG A 361 28.30 -14.73 -5.96
N THR A 362 28.42 -15.97 -5.48
CA THR A 362 29.18 -17.03 -6.16
C THR A 362 28.44 -18.36 -6.12
N SER A 363 28.58 -19.16 -7.18
CA SER A 363 28.03 -20.52 -7.26
C SER A 363 28.53 -21.42 -6.12
N THR A 364 29.76 -21.18 -5.64
CA THR A 364 30.37 -21.90 -4.51
C THR A 364 29.63 -21.66 -3.19
N ALA A 365 29.24 -20.42 -2.89
CA ALA A 365 28.51 -20.11 -1.65
C ALA A 365 27.09 -20.68 -1.66
N ARG A 366 26.42 -20.68 -2.83
CA ARG A 366 25.13 -21.37 -3.03
C ARG A 366 25.26 -22.87 -2.83
N ASN A 367 26.27 -23.49 -3.41
CA ASN A 367 26.48 -24.94 -3.29
C ASN A 367 26.87 -25.36 -1.87
N ALA A 368 27.69 -24.57 -1.16
CA ALA A 368 28.05 -24.83 0.23
C ALA A 368 26.82 -24.75 1.17
N LEU A 369 25.97 -23.73 1.00
CA LEU A 369 24.72 -23.60 1.74
C LEU A 369 23.77 -24.78 1.45
N PHE A 370 23.64 -25.16 0.18
CA PHE A 370 22.82 -26.30 -0.24
C PHE A 370 23.29 -27.63 0.40
N HIS A 371 24.59 -27.89 0.40
CA HIS A 371 25.15 -29.11 1.02
C HIS A 371 25.04 -29.12 2.55
N GLN A 372 25.16 -27.96 3.20
CA GLN A 372 24.97 -27.85 4.64
C GLN A 372 23.50 -28.10 5.03
N ILE A 373 22.55 -27.55 4.28
CA ILE A 373 21.11 -27.83 4.45
C ILE A 373 20.80 -29.33 4.31
N LEU A 374 21.39 -30.00 3.31
CA LEU A 374 21.23 -31.46 3.15
C LEU A 374 21.77 -32.25 4.33
N LYS A 375 22.85 -31.79 4.95
CA LYS A 375 23.46 -32.42 6.13
C LYS A 375 22.58 -32.26 7.37
N ASP A 376 21.98 -31.08 7.55
CA ASP A 376 21.13 -30.76 8.70
C ASP A 376 19.74 -31.43 8.60
N VAL A 377 19.21 -31.59 7.38
CA VAL A 377 18.00 -32.39 7.11
C VAL A 377 18.23 -33.87 7.46
N ARG A 378 19.40 -34.44 7.09
CA ARG A 378 19.78 -35.81 7.49
C ARG A 378 20.01 -35.97 9.00
N GLY A 379 20.28 -34.87 9.71
CA GLY A 379 20.47 -34.84 11.17
C GLY A 379 19.18 -34.74 11.99
N GLY A 380 18.01 -34.57 11.36
CA GLY A 380 16.69 -34.64 12.00
C GLY A 380 16.26 -33.40 12.80
N THR A 381 17.03 -32.31 12.79
CA THR A 381 16.72 -31.10 13.59
C THR A 381 15.97 -29.99 12.83
N ALA A 382 15.89 -30.06 11.49
CA ALA A 382 15.31 -28.99 10.66
C ALA A 382 14.28 -29.46 9.60
N GLY A 383 13.94 -30.75 9.56
CA GLY A 383 13.18 -31.37 8.46
C GLY A 383 11.77 -30.78 8.24
N ASP A 384 11.03 -30.52 9.32
CA ASP A 384 9.62 -30.13 9.24
C ASP A 384 9.39 -28.70 8.73
N PHE A 385 10.29 -27.76 9.05
CA PHE A 385 10.19 -26.40 8.56
C PHE A 385 10.55 -26.31 7.08
N PHE A 386 11.59 -27.04 6.68
CA PHE A 386 12.10 -27.03 5.30
C PHE A 386 11.15 -27.73 4.32
N LEU A 387 10.53 -28.84 4.71
CA LEU A 387 9.48 -29.51 3.91
C LEU A 387 8.27 -28.60 3.68
N ARG A 388 7.81 -27.87 4.70
CA ARG A 388 6.70 -26.92 4.57
C ARG A 388 7.07 -25.71 3.71
N TYR A 389 8.31 -25.24 3.79
CA TYR A 389 8.83 -24.16 2.95
C TYR A 389 8.92 -24.56 1.48
N ILE A 390 9.41 -25.77 1.16
CA ILE A 390 9.44 -26.28 -0.22
C ILE A 390 8.03 -26.48 -0.78
N GLN A 391 7.12 -27.08 0.01
CA GLN A 391 5.73 -27.28 -0.41
C GLN A 391 5.01 -25.96 -0.71
N ALA A 392 5.29 -24.91 0.06
CA ALA A 392 4.70 -23.57 -0.12
C ALA A 392 5.31 -22.76 -1.29
N ASN A 393 6.45 -23.17 -1.85
CA ASN A 393 7.20 -22.41 -2.87
C ASN A 393 7.50 -23.23 -4.14
N THR A 394 6.67 -24.23 -4.44
CA THR A 394 6.80 -25.12 -5.60
C THR A 394 6.85 -24.38 -6.95
N GLY A 395 6.23 -23.19 -7.07
CA GLY A 395 6.31 -22.34 -8.26
C GLY A 395 7.66 -21.65 -8.48
N LEU A 396 8.38 -21.28 -7.42
CA LEU A 396 9.70 -20.64 -7.50
C LEU A 396 10.82 -21.64 -7.80
N LEU A 397 10.63 -22.90 -7.39
CA LEU A 397 11.50 -24.00 -7.80
C LEU A 397 11.43 -24.22 -9.31
N ALA A 398 10.24 -24.14 -9.91
CA ALA A 398 10.07 -24.29 -11.36
C ALA A 398 10.79 -23.22 -12.19
N GLU A 399 10.90 -21.97 -11.72
CA GLU A 399 11.65 -20.91 -12.40
C GLU A 399 13.18 -21.07 -12.27
N ALA A 400 13.67 -21.77 -11.25
CA ALA A 400 15.09 -22.10 -11.10
C ALA A 400 15.53 -23.34 -11.91
N MET A 401 14.60 -24.03 -12.58
CA MET A 401 14.74 -25.39 -13.14
C MET A 401 15.12 -25.46 -14.63
N GLU A 402 15.61 -24.39 -15.26
CA GLU A 402 16.08 -24.43 -16.67
C GLU A 402 17.47 -25.07 -16.87
N ASP A 403 18.16 -25.54 -15.82
CA ASP A 403 19.52 -26.08 -15.91
C ASP A 403 19.60 -27.61 -15.69
N VAL A 404 20.41 -28.30 -16.50
CA VAL A 404 20.62 -29.77 -16.54
C VAL A 404 21.15 -30.33 -15.21
N ASP A 405 21.78 -29.49 -14.39
CA ASP A 405 22.28 -29.86 -13.05
C ASP A 405 21.15 -30.13 -12.03
N SER A 406 19.92 -29.68 -12.32
CA SER A 406 18.76 -29.80 -11.43
C SER A 406 18.23 -31.24 -11.32
N GLU A 407 18.29 -32.01 -12.40
CA GLU A 407 17.83 -33.42 -12.44
C GLU A 407 18.72 -34.30 -11.56
N THR A 408 20.04 -34.08 -11.62
CA THR A 408 21.02 -34.76 -10.77
C THR A 408 20.80 -34.45 -9.29
N ARG A 409 20.47 -33.19 -8.96
CA ARG A 409 20.20 -32.74 -7.59
C ARG A 409 18.88 -33.29 -7.04
N LEU A 410 17.83 -33.36 -7.85
CA LEU A 410 16.53 -33.92 -7.45
C LEU A 410 16.61 -35.43 -7.25
N LYS A 411 17.35 -36.13 -8.11
CA LYS A 411 17.65 -37.54 -7.90
C LYS A 411 18.44 -37.76 -6.60
N ALA A 412 19.45 -36.93 -6.33
CA ALA A 412 20.21 -37.01 -5.08
C ALA A 412 19.36 -36.72 -3.83
N LEU A 413 18.37 -35.82 -3.91
CA LEU A 413 17.39 -35.54 -2.85
C LEU A 413 16.42 -36.71 -2.62
N SER A 414 15.98 -37.35 -3.70
CA SER A 414 15.13 -38.53 -3.62
C SER A 414 15.86 -39.76 -3.10
N ASP A 415 17.07 -40.02 -3.59
CA ASP A 415 17.97 -41.07 -3.11
C ASP A 415 18.34 -40.87 -1.62
N ALA A 416 18.29 -39.63 -1.14
CA ALA A 416 18.50 -39.28 0.27
C ALA A 416 17.24 -39.42 1.15
N GLY A 417 16.08 -39.80 0.57
CA GLY A 417 14.81 -39.91 1.28
C GLY A 417 14.18 -38.57 1.68
N VAL A 418 14.68 -37.45 1.12
CA VAL A 418 14.21 -36.09 1.44
C VAL A 418 12.98 -35.73 0.60
N LEU A 419 12.84 -36.34 -0.57
CA LEU A 419 11.79 -36.04 -1.55
C LEU A 419 11.22 -37.34 -2.14
N ASN A 420 9.90 -37.49 -2.08
CA ASN A 420 9.20 -38.55 -2.81
C ASN A 420 8.81 -38.02 -4.20
N LEU A 421 9.57 -38.40 -5.22
CA LEU A 421 9.35 -37.90 -6.59
C LEU A 421 8.05 -38.44 -7.21
N ASP A 422 7.55 -39.59 -6.74
CA ASP A 422 6.29 -40.17 -7.19
C ASP A 422 5.08 -39.33 -6.74
N GLU A 423 5.15 -38.71 -5.56
CA GLU A 423 4.09 -37.82 -5.03
C GLU A 423 4.02 -36.48 -5.78
N LEU A 424 5.09 -36.08 -6.46
CA LEU A 424 5.15 -34.88 -7.29
C LEU A 424 4.75 -35.14 -8.75
N GLY A 425 4.33 -36.37 -9.09
CA GLY A 425 3.92 -36.74 -10.45
C GLY A 425 5.08 -36.73 -11.45
N TRP A 426 6.31 -36.96 -10.97
CA TRP A 426 7.52 -36.82 -11.78
C TRP A 426 7.84 -38.11 -12.55
N ASP A 427 6.92 -38.52 -13.44
CA ASP A 427 7.14 -39.61 -14.37
C ASP A 427 7.84 -39.09 -15.64
N SER A 428 9.16 -39.21 -15.66
CA SER A 428 10.06 -39.15 -16.83
C SER A 428 9.59 -38.26 -18.00
N PHE A 429 10.06 -37.02 -18.04
CA PHE A 429 9.95 -36.16 -19.23
C PHE A 429 10.84 -36.76 -20.35
N THR A 430 10.27 -37.69 -21.13
CA THR A 430 10.86 -38.08 -22.40
C THR A 430 10.77 -36.86 -23.32
N GLY A 431 11.92 -36.22 -23.52
CA GLY A 431 12.00 -34.90 -24.15
C GLY A 431 11.19 -34.75 -25.43
N ARG A 432 10.24 -33.80 -25.40
CA ARG A 432 9.89 -32.87 -26.47
C ARG A 432 8.97 -31.77 -25.91
N ALA A 433 9.26 -30.54 -26.29
CA ALA A 433 8.56 -29.31 -25.89
C ALA A 433 7.10 -29.24 -26.35
N THR A 434 6.37 -28.25 -25.79
CA THR A 434 4.94 -27.83 -25.88
C THR A 434 4.06 -28.48 -24.80
N GLU A 435 3.31 -27.75 -23.97
CA GLU A 435 2.78 -26.37 -24.01
C GLU A 435 2.76 -25.77 -22.58
#